data_AF-A0AAN6I4P3-F1
#
_entry.id   AF-A0AAN6I4P3-F1
#
_cell.length_a   1.000
_cell.length_b   1.000
_cell.length_c   1.000
_cell.angle_alpha   90.00
_cell.angle_beta   90.00
_cell.angle_gamma   90.00
#
_symmetry.space_group_name_H-M   'P 1'
#
loop_
_entity.id
_entity.type
_entity.pdbx_description
1 polymer ?
#
loop_
_entity_poly.entity_id
_entity_poly.type
_entity_poly.pdbx_seq_one_letter_code
_entity_poly.pdbx_strand_id
1 'polypeptide(L)'
;MATPISANLLLSLKPAKLFTNHVPNTPITSIDFDHTGQFLLTAGVDESIHLYDVAKGKHVKPIYSKKYGCHLAKLTRKENTCVFASTKENDTIRYLSLHDNSFIRYFKGHTALVTDLAMADLNHMFISAAYDCTVRVWDTRSANCQATLVTDDIASSIALDPTNTVVAIYNKTSNVLSLHAVAHITDRPFTTVVCDFAKPSKTARPAAAHRERLSRHGQSGGLPRLSVHFWWQWRRLCTGMGLEAFVDSEPAGNIASS
;
A
#
# COMPACT_ATOMS: atom_id res chain seq x y z
N MET A 1 18.26 16.97 8.46
CA MET A 1 17.13 17.90 8.64
C MET A 1 15.99 17.42 7.75
N ALA A 2 14.83 17.08 8.32
CA ALA A 2 13.65 16.72 7.52
C ALA A 2 13.01 18.02 7.03
N THR A 3 12.93 18.20 5.71
CA THR A 3 12.22 19.33 5.11
C THR A 3 10.72 19.18 5.39
N PRO A 4 10.04 20.20 5.93
CA PRO A 4 8.60 20.13 6.13
C PRO A 4 7.91 20.00 4.77
N ILE A 5 6.99 19.04 4.64
CA ILE A 5 6.18 18.86 3.44
C ILE A 5 5.22 20.05 3.36
N SER A 6 5.52 21.00 2.48
CA SER A 6 4.65 22.15 2.20
C SER A 6 3.91 21.95 0.88
N ALA A 7 2.74 22.58 0.73
CA ALA A 7 1.97 22.50 -0.51
C ALA A 7 2.78 23.00 -1.73
N ASN A 8 3.58 24.06 -1.53
CA ASN A 8 4.48 24.59 -2.56
C ASN A 8 5.57 23.58 -2.94
N LEU A 9 6.09 22.81 -1.97
CA LEU A 9 7.05 21.74 -2.25
C LEU A 9 6.41 20.64 -3.09
N LEU A 10 5.19 20.21 -2.75
CA LEU A 10 4.46 19.18 -3.52
C LEU A 10 4.21 19.62 -4.96
N LEU A 11 3.81 20.87 -5.17
CA LEU A 11 3.60 21.44 -6.51
C LEU A 11 4.90 21.59 -7.30
N SER A 12 6.04 21.71 -6.62
CA SER A 12 7.36 21.82 -7.28
C SER A 12 7.96 20.46 -7.70
N LEU A 13 7.37 19.34 -7.26
CA LEU A 13 7.89 18.01 -7.57
C LEU A 13 7.79 17.74 -9.07
N LYS A 14 8.91 17.38 -9.68
CA LYS A 14 8.99 16.93 -11.08
C LYS A 14 9.47 15.49 -11.13
N PRO A 15 9.10 14.70 -12.15
CA PRO A 15 9.64 13.36 -12.34
C PRO A 15 11.17 13.43 -12.41
N ALA A 16 11.83 12.84 -11.42
CA ALA A 16 13.29 12.81 -11.40
C ALA A 16 13.85 11.73 -12.32
N LYS A 17 13.19 10.57 -12.35
CA LYS A 17 13.61 9.38 -13.12
C LYS A 17 12.41 8.58 -13.59
N LEU A 18 12.57 7.94 -14.74
CA LEU A 18 11.63 7.01 -15.33
C LEU A 18 12.30 5.65 -15.47
N PHE A 19 11.66 4.60 -14.95
CA PHE A 19 12.13 3.22 -15.08
C PHE A 19 11.19 2.45 -16.00
N THR A 20 11.74 1.78 -17.02
CA THR A 20 11.00 1.02 -18.04
C THR A 20 11.46 -0.43 -18.08
N ASN A 21 11.82 -1.00 -16.92
CA ASN A 21 12.42 -2.33 -16.84
C ASN A 21 11.39 -3.47 -16.93
N HIS A 22 10.14 -3.19 -16.58
CA HIS A 22 9.02 -4.12 -16.79
C HIS A 22 8.69 -4.24 -18.28
N VAL A 23 8.03 -5.34 -18.65
CA VAL A 23 7.57 -5.55 -20.03
C VAL A 23 6.64 -4.41 -20.43
N PRO A 24 6.86 -3.75 -21.60
CA PRO A 24 6.00 -2.66 -22.04
C PRO A 24 4.52 -3.06 -22.08
N ASN A 25 3.65 -2.12 -21.72
CA ASN A 25 2.19 -2.32 -21.70
C ASN A 25 1.69 -3.39 -20.71
N THR A 26 2.50 -3.73 -19.69
CA THR A 26 2.05 -4.59 -18.59
C THR A 26 1.83 -3.77 -17.31
N PRO A 27 0.75 -4.03 -16.55
CA PRO A 27 0.47 -3.28 -15.34
C PRO A 27 1.41 -3.69 -14.20
N ILE A 28 1.91 -2.68 -13.48
CA ILE A 28 2.64 -2.85 -12.22
C ILE A 28 1.61 -3.05 -11.11
N THR A 29 1.70 -4.16 -10.40
CA THR A 29 0.73 -4.58 -9.38
C THR A 29 1.03 -3.95 -8.02
N SER A 30 2.30 -3.69 -7.73
CA SER A 30 2.70 -3.14 -6.45
C SER A 30 4.04 -2.43 -6.49
N ILE A 31 4.15 -1.46 -5.60
CA ILE A 31 5.35 -0.67 -5.32
C ILE A 31 5.54 -0.58 -3.81
N ASP A 32 6.78 -0.71 -3.35
CA ASP A 32 7.12 -0.64 -1.92
C ASP A 32 8.55 -0.13 -1.69
N PHE A 33 8.73 0.68 -0.67
CA PHE A 33 10.04 1.21 -0.29
C PHE A 33 10.57 0.47 0.93
N ASP A 34 11.89 0.30 0.98
CA ASP A 34 12.55 -0.12 2.21
C ASP A 34 12.36 0.92 3.30
N HIS A 35 12.47 0.49 4.56
CA HIS A 35 12.38 1.35 5.72
C HIS A 35 13.44 2.47 5.75
N THR A 36 14.58 2.26 5.09
CA THR A 36 15.62 3.30 4.95
C THR A 36 15.32 4.27 3.82
N GLY A 37 14.39 3.92 2.93
CA GLY A 37 14.15 4.61 1.66
C GLY A 37 15.26 4.42 0.62
N GLN A 38 16.29 3.60 0.88
CA GLN A 38 17.39 3.38 -0.07
C GLN A 38 16.96 2.51 -1.25
N PHE A 39 16.09 1.53 -1.00
CA PHE A 39 15.64 0.60 -2.03
C PHE A 39 14.14 0.75 -2.30
N LEU A 40 13.79 0.52 -3.56
CA LEU A 40 12.42 0.44 -4.06
C LEU A 40 12.22 -0.91 -4.73
N LEU A 41 11.10 -1.54 -4.42
CA LEU A 41 10.66 -2.79 -5.02
C LEU A 41 9.42 -2.53 -5.87
N THR A 42 9.38 -3.07 -7.08
CA THR A 42 8.17 -3.13 -7.90
C THR A 42 7.89 -4.57 -8.29
N ALA A 43 6.61 -4.94 -8.41
CA ALA A 43 6.19 -6.20 -8.99
C ALA A 43 5.14 -5.95 -10.07
N GLY A 44 5.18 -6.76 -11.13
CA GLY A 44 4.31 -6.63 -12.29
C GLY A 44 3.52 -7.90 -12.60
N VAL A 45 2.52 -7.76 -13.46
CA VAL A 45 1.80 -8.90 -14.06
C VAL A 45 2.71 -9.70 -15.00
N ASP A 46 3.82 -9.10 -15.45
CA ASP A 46 4.89 -9.76 -16.21
C ASP A 46 5.71 -10.80 -15.41
N GLU A 47 5.27 -11.13 -14.19
CA GLU A 47 5.87 -12.16 -13.32
C GLU A 47 7.30 -11.83 -12.91
N SER A 48 7.62 -10.53 -12.92
CA SER A 48 8.92 -10.00 -12.53
C SER A 48 8.78 -9.08 -11.31
N ILE A 49 9.79 -9.14 -10.47
CA ILE A 49 10.01 -8.23 -9.35
C ILE A 49 11.31 -7.48 -9.66
N HIS A 50 11.29 -6.15 -9.59
CA HIS A 50 12.46 -5.33 -9.87
C HIS A 50 12.87 -4.57 -8.60
N LEU A 51 14.18 -4.60 -8.32
CA LEU A 51 14.79 -3.84 -7.24
C LEU A 51 15.52 -2.63 -7.82
N TYR A 52 15.30 -1.45 -7.24
CA TYR A 52 15.94 -0.20 -7.61
C TYR A 52 16.64 0.41 -6.41
N ASP A 53 17.80 1.00 -6.65
CA ASP A 53 18.50 1.87 -5.71
C ASP A 53 17.94 3.28 -5.93
N VAL A 54 17.23 3.82 -4.95
CA VAL A 54 16.56 5.13 -5.02
C VAL A 54 17.57 6.26 -4.97
N ALA A 55 18.61 6.12 -4.13
CA ALA A 55 19.63 7.15 -3.94
C ALA A 55 20.44 7.35 -5.23
N LYS A 56 20.84 6.26 -5.89
CA LYS A 56 21.52 6.30 -7.19
C LYS A 56 20.55 6.40 -8.35
N GLY A 57 19.26 6.13 -8.11
CA GLY A 57 18.19 5.96 -9.08
C GLY A 57 18.63 5.08 -10.24
N LYS A 58 19.03 3.84 -9.92
CA LYS A 58 19.44 2.82 -10.89
C LYS A 58 18.66 1.55 -10.64
N HIS A 59 18.36 0.82 -11.71
CA HIS A 59 17.88 -0.55 -11.60
C HIS A 59 19.03 -1.44 -11.12
N VAL A 60 18.79 -2.19 -10.04
CA VAL A 60 19.82 -3.04 -9.41
C VAL A 60 19.75 -4.43 -10.00
N LYS A 61 18.57 -5.06 -9.94
CA LYS A 61 18.38 -6.41 -10.48
C LYS A 61 16.92 -6.74 -10.75
N PRO A 62 16.65 -7.61 -11.74
CA PRO A 62 15.37 -8.28 -11.91
C PRO A 62 15.36 -9.62 -11.15
N ILE A 63 14.21 -9.98 -10.61
CA ILE A 63 13.91 -11.29 -10.03
C ILE A 63 12.70 -11.84 -10.78
N TYR A 64 12.85 -13.00 -11.39
CA TYR A 64 11.78 -13.63 -12.16
C TYR A 64 11.11 -14.74 -11.35
N SER A 65 9.80 -14.62 -11.14
CA SER A 65 8.99 -15.61 -10.42
C SER A 65 8.04 -16.35 -11.38
N LYS A 66 8.53 -16.74 -12.57
CA LYS A 66 7.68 -17.29 -13.65
C LYS A 66 6.86 -18.51 -13.26
N LYS A 67 7.42 -19.38 -12.40
CA LYS A 67 6.73 -20.59 -11.93
C LYS A 67 5.50 -20.25 -11.07
N TYR A 68 5.55 -19.16 -10.33
CA TYR A 68 4.62 -18.88 -9.24
C TYR A 68 3.80 -17.60 -9.44
N GLY A 69 4.21 -16.76 -10.38
CA GLY A 69 3.77 -15.38 -10.50
C GLY A 69 4.26 -14.49 -9.34
N CYS A 70 3.91 -13.22 -9.38
CA CYS A 70 4.15 -12.28 -8.29
C CYS A 70 3.07 -11.20 -8.22
N HIS A 71 2.60 -10.93 -7.00
CA HIS A 71 1.64 -9.88 -6.68
C HIS A 71 1.96 -9.32 -5.29
N LEU A 72 1.62 -8.05 -5.02
CA LEU A 72 1.79 -7.40 -3.71
C LEU A 72 3.18 -7.62 -3.08
N ALA A 73 4.24 -7.34 -3.83
CA ALA A 73 5.59 -7.47 -3.30
C ALA A 73 5.87 -6.35 -2.29
N LYS A 74 6.36 -6.74 -1.12
CA LYS A 74 6.67 -5.87 0.02
C LYS A 74 8.07 -6.16 0.55
N LEU A 75 8.82 -5.12 0.83
CA LEU A 75 10.13 -5.25 1.48
C LEU A 75 9.92 -5.51 2.96
N THR A 76 10.76 -6.37 3.54
CA THR A 76 10.75 -6.57 4.98
C THR A 76 11.85 -5.76 5.65
N ARG A 77 11.74 -5.58 6.96
CA ARG A 77 12.75 -4.92 7.77
C ARG A 77 14.12 -5.61 7.71
N LYS A 78 14.14 -6.91 7.39
CA LYS A 78 15.40 -7.64 7.19
C LYS A 78 15.95 -7.26 5.81
N GLU A 79 17.18 -6.77 5.81
CA GLU A 79 17.88 -6.33 4.59
C GLU A 79 17.79 -7.37 3.48
N ASN A 80 17.58 -6.88 2.25
CA ASN A 80 17.55 -7.71 1.04
C ASN A 80 16.58 -8.88 1.14
N THR A 81 15.43 -8.73 1.79
CA THR A 81 14.38 -9.75 1.77
C THR A 81 13.02 -9.13 1.49
N CYS A 82 12.17 -9.87 0.77
CA CYS A 82 10.83 -9.43 0.45
C CYS A 82 9.80 -10.55 0.66
N VAL A 83 8.58 -10.13 0.96
CA VAL A 83 7.40 -11.00 0.99
C VAL A 83 6.51 -10.63 -0.18
N PHE A 84 5.97 -11.62 -0.89
CA PHE A 84 5.04 -11.38 -1.98
C PHE A 84 4.00 -12.50 -2.09
N ALA A 85 2.85 -12.18 -2.67
CA ALA A 85 1.78 -13.13 -2.95
C ALA A 85 1.99 -13.82 -4.30
N SER A 86 1.78 -15.14 -4.34
CA SER A 86 1.77 -15.94 -5.57
C SER A 86 0.45 -15.76 -6.33
N THR A 87 0.46 -15.89 -7.66
CA THR A 87 -0.76 -15.81 -8.49
C THR A 87 -1.07 -17.08 -9.30
N LYS A 88 -0.16 -18.06 -9.33
CA LYS A 88 -0.31 -19.28 -10.16
C LYS A 88 -0.63 -20.56 -9.40
N GLU A 89 -0.02 -20.77 -8.23
CA GLU A 89 -0.14 -22.03 -7.48
C GLU A 89 -0.45 -21.79 -6.01
N ASN A 90 -1.53 -22.42 -5.53
CA ASN A 90 -1.91 -22.61 -4.13
C ASN A 90 -1.88 -21.35 -3.26
N ASP A 91 -2.15 -20.17 -3.83
CA ASP A 91 -2.32 -18.86 -3.16
C ASP A 91 -1.45 -18.67 -1.91
N THR A 92 -0.18 -19.04 -2.09
CA THR A 92 0.83 -19.01 -1.04
C THR A 92 1.49 -17.64 -0.99
N ILE A 93 1.76 -17.18 0.22
CA ILE A 93 2.63 -16.02 0.42
C ILE A 93 4.07 -16.55 0.51
N ARG A 94 4.99 -15.87 -0.15
CA ARG A 94 6.38 -16.33 -0.33
C ARG A 94 7.32 -15.34 0.33
N TYR A 95 8.30 -15.87 1.06
CA TYR A 95 9.40 -15.11 1.62
C TYR A 95 10.67 -15.38 0.82
N LEU A 96 11.23 -14.35 0.22
CA LEU A 96 12.35 -14.43 -0.72
C LEU A 96 13.52 -13.59 -0.20
N SER A 97 14.71 -14.17 -0.25
CA SER A 97 15.95 -13.43 -0.14
C SER A 97 16.27 -12.84 -1.51
N LEU A 98 16.33 -11.51 -1.57
CA LEU A 98 16.74 -10.79 -2.77
C LEU A 98 18.22 -11.01 -3.05
N HIS A 99 19.08 -11.16 -2.04
CA HIS A 99 20.54 -11.27 -2.24
C HIS A 99 20.93 -12.42 -3.19
N ASP A 100 20.44 -13.63 -2.90
CA ASP A 100 20.73 -14.88 -3.58
C ASP A 100 19.57 -15.39 -4.45
N ASN A 101 18.44 -14.67 -4.50
CA ASN A 101 17.19 -15.07 -5.14
C ASN A 101 16.66 -16.43 -4.64
N SER A 102 16.93 -16.78 -3.37
CA SER A 102 16.47 -18.03 -2.77
C SER A 102 15.17 -17.84 -1.97
N PHE A 103 14.29 -18.84 -2.04
CA PHE A 103 13.09 -18.86 -1.22
C PHE A 103 13.45 -19.28 0.20
N ILE A 104 13.29 -18.36 1.15
CA ILE A 104 13.53 -18.60 2.57
C ILE A 104 12.39 -19.44 3.14
N ARG A 105 11.14 -19.09 2.78
CA ARG A 105 9.95 -19.69 3.38
C ARG A 105 8.72 -19.58 2.48
N TYR A 106 7.77 -20.49 2.71
CA TYR A 106 6.43 -20.47 2.16
C TYR A 106 5.42 -20.39 3.30
N PHE A 107 4.46 -19.48 3.21
CA PHE A 107 3.33 -19.37 4.13
C PHE A 107 2.11 -19.98 3.45
N LYS A 108 1.74 -21.18 3.92
CA LYS A 108 0.59 -21.93 3.43
C LYS A 108 -0.57 -21.74 4.39
N GLY A 109 -1.75 -21.44 3.88
CA GLY A 109 -2.95 -21.33 4.70
C GLY A 109 -4.11 -20.65 3.99
N HIS A 110 -3.84 -19.65 3.16
CA HIS A 110 -4.89 -19.09 2.31
C HIS A 110 -5.35 -20.11 1.27
N THR A 111 -6.66 -20.14 1.03
CA THR A 111 -7.30 -21.03 0.07
C THR A 111 -7.76 -20.30 -1.21
N ALA A 112 -7.56 -18.98 -1.25
CA ALA A 112 -7.85 -18.13 -2.39
C ALA A 112 -6.84 -16.98 -2.49
N LEU A 113 -6.86 -16.26 -3.61
CA LEU A 113 -5.93 -15.19 -3.93
C LEU A 113 -5.84 -14.12 -2.83
N VAL A 114 -4.61 -13.70 -2.52
CA VAL A 114 -4.33 -12.65 -1.55
C VAL A 114 -4.67 -11.29 -2.15
N THR A 115 -5.56 -10.56 -1.47
CA THR A 115 -6.08 -9.25 -1.89
C THR A 115 -5.17 -8.12 -1.43
N ASP A 116 -4.60 -8.21 -0.23
CA ASP A 116 -3.69 -7.19 0.30
C ASP A 116 -2.64 -7.78 1.27
N LEU A 117 -1.52 -7.07 1.40
CA LEU A 117 -0.40 -7.39 2.30
C LEU A 117 0.10 -6.14 3.02
N ALA A 118 0.08 -6.20 4.35
CA ALA A 118 0.57 -5.15 5.23
C ALA A 118 1.74 -5.67 6.08
N MET A 119 2.91 -5.05 5.96
CA MET A 119 4.10 -5.38 6.75
C MET A 119 4.09 -4.62 8.08
N ALA A 120 4.42 -5.30 9.18
CA ALA A 120 4.68 -4.66 10.46
C ALA A 120 6.18 -4.37 10.61
N ASP A 121 6.52 -3.14 10.99
CA ASP A 121 7.92 -2.68 11.02
C ASP A 121 8.74 -3.23 12.20
N LEU A 122 8.11 -3.55 13.33
CA LEU A 122 8.82 -3.84 14.59
C LEU A 122 8.88 -5.33 14.94
N ASN A 123 7.89 -6.13 14.56
CA ASN A 123 7.71 -7.46 15.14
C ASN A 123 8.03 -8.61 14.18
N HIS A 124 8.64 -8.34 13.01
CA HIS A 124 8.85 -9.35 11.97
C HIS A 124 7.54 -10.03 11.52
N MET A 125 6.41 -9.36 11.73
CA MET A 125 5.08 -9.84 11.42
C MET A 125 4.56 -9.19 10.14
N PHE A 126 3.61 -9.84 9.51
CA PHE A 126 2.82 -9.23 8.45
C PHE A 126 1.40 -9.79 8.48
N ILE A 127 0.47 -9.02 7.92
CA ILE A 127 -0.93 -9.37 7.82
C ILE A 127 -1.29 -9.50 6.35
N SER A 128 -2.07 -10.52 6.04
CA SER A 128 -2.60 -10.75 4.70
C SER A 128 -4.11 -10.89 4.74
N ALA A 129 -4.78 -10.33 3.73
CA ALA A 129 -6.18 -10.59 3.44
C ALA A 129 -6.27 -11.40 2.14
N ALA A 130 -7.30 -12.22 2.02
CA ALA A 130 -7.56 -12.95 0.80
C ALA A 130 -9.05 -13.03 0.46
N TYR A 131 -9.33 -13.49 -0.76
CA TYR A 131 -10.66 -13.80 -1.26
C TYR A 131 -11.34 -14.98 -0.54
N ASP A 132 -10.64 -15.66 0.38
CA ASP A 132 -11.18 -16.73 1.22
C ASP A 132 -11.94 -16.20 2.45
N CYS A 133 -12.19 -14.88 2.50
CA CYS A 133 -12.80 -14.18 3.62
C CYS A 133 -12.02 -14.37 4.94
N THR A 134 -10.69 -14.55 4.85
CA THR A 134 -9.82 -14.59 6.01
C THR A 134 -8.76 -13.51 5.98
N VAL A 135 -8.48 -12.98 7.18
CA VAL A 135 -7.32 -12.15 7.46
C VAL A 135 -6.39 -12.95 8.35
N ARG A 136 -5.15 -13.14 7.91
CA ARG A 136 -4.16 -13.97 8.59
C ARG A 136 -2.98 -13.14 9.05
N VAL A 137 -2.51 -13.46 10.26
CA VAL A 137 -1.32 -12.88 10.86
C VAL A 137 -0.19 -13.89 10.81
N TRP A 138 0.95 -13.45 10.30
CA TRP A 138 2.12 -14.28 10.08
C TRP A 138 3.33 -13.70 10.80
N ASP A 139 4.21 -14.59 11.26
CA ASP A 139 5.55 -14.24 11.71
C ASP A 139 6.54 -14.73 10.66
N THR A 140 7.38 -13.85 10.11
CA THR A 140 8.38 -14.22 9.09
C THR A 140 9.41 -15.26 9.57
N ARG A 141 9.58 -15.39 10.89
CA ARG A 141 10.46 -16.38 11.53
C ARG A 141 9.83 -17.77 11.59
N SER A 142 8.50 -17.86 11.56
CA SER A 142 7.73 -19.12 11.64
C SER A 142 7.05 -19.44 10.32
N ALA A 143 6.81 -20.72 10.02
CA ALA A 143 5.99 -21.11 8.87
C ALA A 143 4.49 -21.13 9.19
N ASN A 144 4.14 -21.16 10.48
CA ASN A 144 2.77 -21.32 10.93
C ASN A 144 2.06 -19.97 11.04
N CYS A 145 0.80 -19.97 10.65
CA CYS A 145 -0.13 -18.86 10.89
C CYS A 145 -0.25 -18.63 12.40
N GLN A 146 -0.09 -17.38 12.84
CA GLN A 146 -0.17 -17.02 14.26
C GLN A 146 -1.62 -16.80 14.69
N ALA A 147 -2.41 -16.15 13.83
CA ALA A 147 -3.82 -15.92 14.06
C ALA A 147 -4.58 -15.84 12.74
N THR A 148 -5.84 -16.27 12.76
CA THR A 148 -6.75 -16.20 11.61
C THR A 148 -8.05 -15.56 12.07
N LEU A 149 -8.41 -14.44 11.46
CA LEU A 149 -9.70 -13.80 11.60
C LEU A 149 -10.56 -14.17 10.39
N VAL A 150 -11.74 -14.74 10.62
CA VAL A 150 -12.74 -14.94 9.57
C VAL A 150 -13.60 -13.69 9.53
N THR A 151 -13.69 -13.07 8.36
CA THR A 151 -14.55 -11.91 8.11
C THR A 151 -15.82 -12.37 7.43
N ASP A 152 -16.93 -11.66 7.66
CA ASP A 152 -18.22 -12.02 7.04
C ASP A 152 -18.19 -11.88 5.50
N ASP A 153 -17.23 -11.12 4.97
CA ASP A 153 -17.11 -10.78 3.56
C ASP A 153 -15.65 -10.34 3.27
N ILE A 154 -15.32 -10.15 1.99
CA ILE A 154 -13.94 -10.11 1.50
C ILE A 154 -13.23 -8.84 1.97
N ALA A 155 -12.15 -9.04 2.73
CA ALA A 155 -11.23 -7.96 3.09
C ALA A 155 -10.49 -7.47 1.84
N SER A 156 -10.82 -6.25 1.40
CA SER A 156 -10.29 -5.65 0.17
C SER A 156 -9.02 -4.84 0.39
N SER A 157 -8.83 -4.25 1.57
CA SER A 157 -7.57 -3.58 1.91
C SER A 157 -7.29 -3.66 3.40
N ILE A 158 -6.00 -3.69 3.75
CA ILE A 158 -5.51 -3.70 5.12
C ILE A 158 -4.49 -2.57 5.30
N ALA A 159 -4.57 -1.87 6.42
CA ALA A 159 -3.55 -0.93 6.85
C ALA A 159 -3.15 -1.18 8.31
N LEU A 160 -1.86 -0.97 8.61
CA LEU A 160 -1.33 -1.03 9.97
C LEU A 160 -1.05 0.39 10.47
N ASP A 161 -1.35 0.62 11.74
CA ASP A 161 -0.90 1.83 12.44
C ASP A 161 0.64 1.83 12.58
N PRO A 162 1.34 2.99 12.61
CA PRO A 162 2.80 3.04 12.73
C PRO A 162 3.34 2.39 14.02
N THR A 163 2.51 2.25 15.05
CA THR A 163 2.86 1.54 16.28
C THR A 163 2.73 0.02 16.16
N ASN A 164 2.14 -0.49 15.06
CA ASN A 164 1.76 -1.89 14.83
C ASN A 164 0.79 -2.47 15.87
N THR A 165 0.03 -1.62 16.57
CA THR A 165 -0.94 -2.06 17.59
C THR A 165 -2.34 -2.28 17.01
N VAL A 166 -2.73 -1.45 16.05
CA VAL A 166 -4.06 -1.46 15.43
C VAL A 166 -3.94 -1.81 13.95
N VAL A 167 -4.84 -2.67 13.49
CA VAL A 167 -5.05 -2.98 12.08
C VAL A 167 -6.43 -2.48 11.66
N ALA A 168 -6.46 -1.82 10.51
CA ALA A 168 -7.68 -1.41 9.83
C ALA A 168 -7.96 -2.36 8.68
N ILE A 169 -9.16 -2.94 8.66
CA ILE A 169 -9.61 -3.88 7.63
C ILE A 169 -10.80 -3.25 6.93
N TYR A 170 -10.66 -3.02 5.63
CA TYR A 170 -11.72 -2.45 4.82
C TYR A 170 -12.37 -3.52 3.94
N ASN A 171 -13.69 -3.62 4.05
CA ASN A 171 -14.51 -4.44 3.19
C ASN A 171 -15.30 -3.58 2.20
N LYS A 172 -15.05 -3.82 0.91
CA LYS A 172 -15.64 -3.08 -0.21
C LYS A 172 -17.09 -3.43 -0.47
N THR A 173 -17.53 -4.65 -0.22
CA THR A 173 -18.90 -5.07 -0.53
C THR A 173 -19.87 -4.54 0.52
N SER A 174 -19.48 -4.58 1.80
CA SER A 174 -20.27 -3.99 2.89
C SER A 174 -20.01 -2.50 3.13
N ASN A 175 -18.97 -1.91 2.51
CA ASN A 175 -18.47 -0.55 2.78
C ASN A 175 -18.18 -0.32 4.28
N VAL A 176 -17.64 -1.33 4.96
CA VAL A 176 -17.34 -1.25 6.39
C VAL A 176 -15.83 -1.27 6.60
N LEU A 177 -15.35 -0.33 7.40
CA LEU A 177 -14.00 -0.31 7.96
C LEU A 177 -14.06 -0.81 9.41
N SER A 178 -13.40 -1.94 9.69
CA SER A 178 -13.27 -2.47 11.05
C SER A 178 -11.86 -2.24 11.58
N LEU A 179 -11.76 -1.86 12.85
CA LEU A 179 -10.50 -1.67 13.56
C LEU A 179 -10.34 -2.78 14.60
N HIS A 180 -9.21 -3.48 14.54
CA HIS A 180 -8.87 -4.57 15.45
C HIS A 180 -7.51 -4.31 16.11
N ALA A 181 -7.35 -4.80 17.33
CA ALA A 181 -6.03 -4.86 17.95
C ALA A 181 -5.25 -6.05 17.35
N VAL A 182 -4.00 -5.84 16.93
CA VAL A 182 -3.20 -6.89 16.28
C VAL A 182 -2.97 -8.09 17.20
N ALA A 183 -2.77 -7.85 18.50
CA ALA A 183 -2.61 -8.90 19.51
C ALA A 183 -3.87 -9.76 19.72
N HIS A 184 -5.04 -9.17 19.46
CA HIS A 184 -6.36 -9.76 19.68
C HIS A 184 -7.19 -9.72 18.40
N ILE A 185 -6.57 -10.07 17.26
CA ILE A 185 -7.22 -9.91 15.96
C ILE A 185 -8.44 -10.82 15.80
N THR A 186 -8.48 -11.94 16.51
CA THR A 186 -9.60 -12.89 16.53
C THR A 186 -10.80 -12.38 17.31
N ASP A 187 -10.58 -11.37 18.16
CA ASP A 187 -11.66 -10.78 18.94
C ASP A 187 -12.47 -9.83 18.05
N ARG A 188 -13.67 -9.49 18.54
CA ARG A 188 -14.54 -8.55 17.83
C ARG A 188 -13.84 -7.22 17.60
N PRO A 189 -14.09 -6.55 16.46
CA PRO A 189 -13.56 -5.22 16.24
C PRO A 189 -13.96 -4.30 17.38
N PHE A 190 -13.01 -3.53 17.88
CA PHE A 190 -13.31 -2.55 18.93
C PHE A 190 -14.01 -1.31 18.35
N THR A 191 -13.90 -1.09 17.04
CA THR A 191 -14.60 -0.01 16.34
C THR A 191 -14.92 -0.44 14.90
N THR A 192 -16.12 -0.09 14.46
CA THR A 192 -16.59 -0.34 13.11
C THR A 192 -17.17 0.95 12.57
N VAL A 193 -16.71 1.37 11.39
CA VAL A 193 -17.15 2.59 10.71
C VAL A 193 -17.76 2.18 9.38
N VAL A 194 -19.01 2.56 9.15
CA VAL A 194 -19.62 2.43 7.82
C VAL A 194 -19.16 3.63 6.99
N CYS A 195 -18.47 3.35 5.90
CA CYS A 195 -17.97 4.38 5.00
C CYS A 195 -19.02 4.65 3.92
N ASP A 196 -19.81 5.71 4.10
CA ASP A 196 -20.75 6.16 3.07
C ASP A 196 -20.00 7.04 2.05
N PHE A 197 -19.44 6.40 1.03
CA PHE A 197 -18.86 7.13 -0.10
C PHE A 197 -19.98 7.61 -1.01
N ALA A 198 -20.47 8.83 -0.75
CA ALA A 198 -21.31 9.52 -1.71
C ALA A 198 -20.60 9.52 -3.07
N LYS A 199 -21.25 8.97 -4.11
CA LYS A 199 -20.77 9.06 -5.49
C LYS A 199 -20.44 10.53 -5.78
N PRO A 200 -19.27 10.88 -6.33
CA PRO A 200 -19.01 12.25 -6.74
C PRO A 200 -20.12 12.65 -7.73
N SER A 201 -20.95 13.61 -7.33
CA SER A 201 -22.03 14.09 -8.19
C SER A 201 -21.39 14.75 -9.41
N LYS A 202 -21.83 14.36 -10.61
CA LYS A 202 -21.31 14.88 -11.90
C LYS A 202 -21.64 16.36 -12.15
N THR A 203 -22.05 17.11 -11.13
CA THR A 203 -22.56 18.49 -11.27
C THR A 203 -22.02 19.37 -10.15
N ALA A 204 -20.75 19.73 -10.25
CA ALA A 204 -20.24 20.94 -9.62
C ALA A 204 -19.34 21.65 -10.61
N ARG A 205 -19.97 22.43 -11.51
CA ARG A 205 -19.28 23.45 -12.28
C ARG A 205 -18.73 24.48 -11.27
N PRO A 206 -17.47 24.91 -11.34
CA PRO A 206 -16.94 25.86 -10.36
C PRO A 206 -17.60 27.22 -10.59
N ALA A 207 -18.51 27.60 -9.69
CA ALA A 207 -18.99 28.98 -9.61
C ALA A 207 -17.91 29.82 -8.90
N ALA A 208 -17.55 30.91 -9.57
CA ALA A 208 -16.51 31.83 -9.17
C ALA A 208 -16.70 32.41 -7.76
N ALA A 209 -15.56 32.63 -7.08
CA ALA A 209 -15.30 33.65 -6.09
C ALA A 209 -16.42 33.99 -5.08
N HIS A 210 -16.34 33.43 -3.88
CA HIS A 210 -16.73 34.18 -2.70
C HIS A 210 -15.63 34.12 -1.63
N ARG A 211 -15.10 35.32 -1.35
CA ARG A 211 -14.05 35.60 -0.38
C ARG A 211 -14.71 35.63 1.00
N GLU A 212 -14.36 34.73 1.89
CA GLU A 212 -14.67 34.89 3.31
C GLU A 212 -13.41 34.86 4.18
N ARG A 213 -13.40 35.84 5.09
CA ARG A 213 -12.27 36.34 5.86
C ARG A 213 -12.25 35.60 7.19
N LEU A 214 -11.36 34.62 7.36
CA LEU A 214 -11.18 33.96 8.64
C LEU A 214 -10.31 34.83 9.57
N SER A 215 -10.95 35.38 10.60
CA SER A 215 -10.28 36.01 11.74
C SER A 215 -9.45 34.98 12.50
N ARG A 216 -8.22 35.37 12.83
CA ARG A 216 -7.30 34.60 13.69
C ARG A 216 -7.93 34.39 15.06
N HIS A 217 -7.86 33.17 15.60
CA HIS A 217 -7.52 32.91 17.01
C HIS A 217 -6.82 31.55 17.05
N GLY A 218 -5.61 31.52 17.60
CA GLY A 218 -4.78 30.34 17.65
C GLY A 218 -5.13 29.41 18.81
N GLN A 219 -4.77 28.15 18.68
CA GLN A 219 -4.04 27.42 19.72
C GLN A 219 -3.29 26.25 19.10
N SER A 220 -2.05 26.13 19.54
CA SER A 220 -1.04 25.15 19.18
C SER A 220 -1.39 23.76 19.74
N GLY A 221 -1.51 22.77 18.86
CA GLY A 221 -1.47 21.36 19.19
C GLY A 221 -0.61 20.65 18.15
N GLY A 222 0.55 20.12 18.55
CA GLY A 222 1.51 19.48 17.65
C GLY A 222 0.91 18.25 16.98
N LEU A 223 0.90 18.25 15.65
CA LEU A 223 0.56 17.07 14.85
C LEU A 223 1.70 16.04 14.98
N PRO A 224 1.43 14.76 15.30
CA PRO A 224 2.45 13.73 15.29
C PRO A 224 2.97 13.55 13.86
N ARG A 225 4.29 13.39 13.73
CA ARG A 225 4.97 13.08 12.47
C ARG A 225 4.52 11.69 11.99
N LEU A 226 3.56 11.65 11.08
CA LEU A 226 3.16 10.42 10.39
C LEU A 226 4.25 10.01 9.40
N SER A 227 4.60 8.72 9.39
CA SER A 227 5.61 8.16 8.49
C SER A 227 5.08 8.16 7.04
N VAL A 228 6.00 8.28 6.07
CA VAL A 228 5.67 8.21 4.63
C VAL A 228 4.97 6.88 4.30
N HIS A 229 5.32 5.80 4.99
CA HIS A 229 4.70 4.48 4.86
C HIS A 229 3.22 4.48 5.27
N PHE A 230 2.86 5.18 6.36
CA PHE A 230 1.46 5.39 6.76
C PHE A 230 0.68 6.20 5.73
N TRP A 231 1.28 7.26 5.16
CA TRP A 231 0.63 8.05 4.10
C TRP A 231 0.38 7.24 2.82
N TRP A 232 1.26 6.30 2.48
CA TRP A 232 1.08 5.42 1.33
C TRP A 232 0.08 4.29 1.60
N GLN A 233 0.07 3.68 2.78
CA GLN A 233 -0.95 2.69 3.16
C GLN A 233 -2.33 3.34 3.32
N TRP A 234 -2.41 4.53 3.91
CA TRP A 234 -3.64 5.33 3.98
C TRP A 234 -4.10 5.76 2.58
N ARG A 235 -3.19 6.19 1.69
CA ARG A 235 -3.53 6.44 0.28
C ARG A 235 -4.04 5.18 -0.41
N ARG A 236 -3.45 3.99 -0.19
CA ARG A 236 -3.96 2.73 -0.75
C ARG A 236 -5.35 2.39 -0.20
N LEU A 237 -5.59 2.61 1.09
CA LEU A 237 -6.92 2.50 1.69
C LEU A 237 -7.90 3.45 0.97
N CYS A 238 -7.54 4.73 0.80
CA CYS A 238 -8.36 5.70 0.07
C CYS A 238 -8.57 5.31 -1.41
N THR A 239 -7.55 4.79 -2.09
CA THR A 239 -7.65 4.39 -3.51
C THR A 239 -8.50 3.12 -3.65
N GLY A 240 -8.39 2.16 -2.73
CA GLY A 240 -9.24 0.97 -2.65
C GLY A 240 -10.69 1.27 -2.24
N MET A 241 -10.89 2.38 -1.52
CA MET A 241 -12.18 2.99 -1.18
C MET A 241 -12.82 3.78 -2.35
N GLY A 242 -12.16 3.87 -3.52
CA GLY A 242 -12.69 4.62 -4.66
C GLY A 242 -12.64 6.15 -4.50
N LEU A 243 -11.87 6.68 -3.53
CA LEU A 243 -11.48 8.08 -3.53
C LEU A 243 -10.39 8.27 -4.58
N GLU A 244 -10.81 8.45 -5.84
CA GLU A 244 -9.97 9.19 -6.79
C GLU A 244 -9.87 10.62 -6.28
N ALA A 245 -8.74 10.95 -5.65
CA ALA A 245 -8.30 12.34 -5.63
C ALA A 245 -7.98 12.70 -7.09
N PHE A 246 -8.95 13.31 -7.76
CA PHE A 246 -8.82 13.96 -9.05
C PHE A 246 -7.51 14.77 -9.04
N VAL A 247 -6.51 14.28 -9.78
CA VAL A 247 -5.51 15.16 -10.38
C VAL A 247 -6.13 15.54 -11.70
N ASP A 248 -6.77 16.70 -11.74
CA ASP A 248 -7.32 17.27 -12.96
C ASP A 248 -6.21 17.32 -14.02
N SER A 249 -6.36 16.48 -15.03
CA SER A 249 -5.74 16.65 -16.34
C SER A 249 -6.71 17.44 -17.20
N GLU A 250 -6.34 18.63 -17.65
CA GLU A 250 -6.92 19.21 -18.87
C GLU A 250 -5.84 19.88 -19.74
N PRO A 251 -6.10 19.99 -21.06
CA PRO A 251 -5.11 19.69 -22.09
C PRO A 251 -4.32 20.89 -22.60
N ALA A 252 -3.21 20.58 -23.27
CA ALA A 252 -2.36 21.52 -23.98
C ALA A 252 -3.08 22.20 -25.17
N GLY A 253 -2.86 23.51 -25.31
CA GLY A 253 -2.65 24.17 -26.59
C GLY A 253 -3.83 24.91 -27.23
N ASN A 254 -3.77 26.25 -27.23
CA ASN A 254 -3.58 26.98 -28.49
C ASN A 254 -3.22 28.45 -28.20
N ILE A 255 -1.98 28.82 -28.53
CA ILE A 255 -1.56 30.19 -28.74
C ILE A 255 -1.58 30.37 -30.26
N ALA A 256 -2.50 31.18 -30.77
CA ALA A 256 -2.44 31.71 -32.12
C ALA A 256 -2.51 33.24 -32.03
N SER A 257 -1.41 33.86 -32.46
CA SER A 257 -1.24 35.22 -32.97
C SER A 257 -2.52 36.06 -33.16
N SER A 258 -2.58 37.23 -32.53
CA SER A 258 -2.11 38.53 -33.04
C SER A 258 -2.20 39.61 -31.97
#